data_AF-A0A3L6E7J6-F1
#
_entry.id   AF-A0A3L6E7J6-F1
#
_cell.length_a   1.000
_cell.length_b   1.000
_cell.length_c   1.000
_cell.angle_alpha   90.00
_cell.angle_beta   90.00
_cell.angle_gamma   90.00
#
_symmetry.space_group_name_H-M   'P 1'
#
loop_
_entity.id
_entity.type
_entity.pdbx_description
1 polymer ?
#
loop_
_entity_poly.entity_id
_entity_poly.type
_entity_poly.pdbx_seq_one_letter_code
_entity_poly.pdbx_strand_id
1 'polypeptide(L)'
;MAENPAPSSPLVTSPDAAAPPLPAEFTKLTFRSLYIRRTGPGSREMTVDGRPSDQLGRRFVSDFPIYDGRGSGARLVARLQGVTVQIGSSHQLVSIVFEAERLKGSTLLTNGVITDGSDEWAIYGGTGVFAMATGVIRRRFVAGSNDGNSDELTSIEVFCPAFGSAQPQPNKQDSVSVTRIGVWGGGGGSAQDIPTTEPPQRLHSITVRTGFAVDSIEFTYTDRGGQRRTAGRWAGVDLAETFERSILATPRLSGRSQEHTARLKAPPR
;
A
#
# COMPACT_ATOMS: atom_id res chain seq x y z
N MET A 1 -71.03 -13.23 -10.26
CA MET A 1 -70.09 -12.89 -9.17
C MET A 1 -68.91 -13.81 -9.31
N ALA A 2 -67.80 -13.31 -9.85
CA ALA A 2 -66.54 -14.05 -9.97
C ALA A 2 -65.63 -13.55 -8.85
N GLU A 3 -65.23 -14.46 -7.97
CA GLU A 3 -64.35 -14.20 -6.84
C GLU A 3 -62.89 -14.26 -7.34
N ASN A 4 -62.16 -13.17 -7.09
CA ASN A 4 -60.79 -12.98 -7.55
C ASN A 4 -59.83 -13.60 -6.51
N PRO A 5 -58.96 -14.58 -6.84
CA PRO A 5 -58.00 -15.09 -5.89
C PRO A 5 -56.88 -14.06 -5.64
N ALA A 6 -56.54 -13.88 -4.37
CA ALA A 6 -55.56 -12.92 -3.86
C ALA A 6 -54.15 -13.10 -4.46
N PRO A 7 -53.33 -12.05 -4.54
CA PRO A 7 -51.96 -12.14 -5.02
C PRO A 7 -51.09 -12.94 -4.04
N SER A 8 -50.24 -13.79 -4.64
CA SER A 8 -49.19 -14.58 -3.99
C SER A 8 -48.27 -13.71 -3.14
N SER A 9 -48.00 -14.18 -1.93
CA SER A 9 -47.06 -13.55 -0.98
C SER A 9 -45.68 -13.33 -1.61
N PRO A 10 -44.99 -12.22 -1.30
CA PRO A 10 -43.63 -12.03 -1.77
C PRO A 10 -42.71 -13.05 -1.10
N LEU A 11 -41.84 -13.68 -1.88
CA LEU A 11 -40.71 -14.46 -1.40
C LEU A 11 -39.86 -13.57 -0.48
N VAL A 12 -39.98 -13.77 0.84
CA VAL A 12 -39.01 -13.25 1.80
C VAL A 12 -37.75 -14.07 1.58
N THR A 13 -36.76 -13.48 0.90
CA THR A 13 -35.41 -14.04 0.89
C THR A 13 -34.78 -13.76 2.24
N SER A 14 -34.64 -14.80 3.05
CA SER A 14 -33.88 -14.73 4.29
C SER A 14 -32.44 -14.27 3.99
N PRO A 15 -31.89 -13.29 4.71
CA PRO A 15 -30.50 -12.87 4.54
C PRO A 15 -29.62 -13.85 5.30
N ASP A 16 -29.45 -15.06 4.78
CA ASP A 16 -28.62 -16.06 5.45
C ASP A 16 -27.21 -16.13 4.84
N ALA A 17 -26.24 -16.05 5.75
CA ALA A 17 -24.86 -16.48 5.63
C ALA A 17 -23.90 -15.71 4.70
N ALA A 18 -23.78 -14.39 4.88
CA ALA A 18 -22.43 -13.81 4.78
C ALA A 18 -21.67 -14.23 6.04
N ALA A 19 -20.71 -15.16 5.91
CA ALA A 19 -19.84 -15.51 7.02
C ALA A 19 -19.27 -14.23 7.64
N PRO A 20 -19.28 -14.07 8.99
CA PRO A 20 -18.70 -12.89 9.62
C PRO A 20 -17.25 -12.76 9.13
N PRO A 21 -16.82 -11.54 8.75
CA PRO A 21 -15.44 -11.35 8.30
C PRO A 21 -14.51 -11.87 9.40
N LEU A 22 -13.71 -12.88 9.07
CA LEU A 22 -12.67 -13.36 9.97
C LEU A 22 -11.78 -12.16 10.33
N PRO A 23 -11.48 -11.93 11.61
CA PRO A 23 -10.54 -10.88 12.00
C PRO A 23 -9.25 -11.09 11.22
N ALA A 24 -8.83 -10.10 10.44
CA ALA A 24 -7.50 -10.15 9.85
C ALA A 24 -6.49 -10.13 11.00
N GLU A 25 -5.75 -11.22 11.16
CA GLU A 25 -4.64 -11.26 12.12
C GLU A 25 -3.50 -10.41 11.59
N PHE A 26 -2.98 -9.51 12.42
CA PHE A 26 -1.84 -8.67 12.07
C PHE A 26 -0.68 -8.95 13.01
N THR A 27 0.52 -9.08 12.43
CA THR A 27 1.76 -8.99 13.21
C THR A 27 2.06 -7.51 13.43
N LYS A 28 2.05 -7.08 14.70
CA LYS A 28 2.50 -5.74 15.09
C LYS A 28 4.01 -5.75 15.32
N LEU A 29 4.73 -4.91 14.58
CA LEU A 29 6.16 -4.63 14.80
C LEU A 29 6.28 -3.19 15.33
N THR A 30 7.17 -2.98 16.30
CA THR A 30 7.42 -1.66 16.87
C THR A 30 8.91 -1.35 16.89
N PHE A 31 9.27 -0.20 16.34
CA PHE A 31 10.61 0.38 16.47
C PHE A 31 10.51 1.68 17.25
N ARG A 32 11.53 1.99 18.04
CA ARG A 32 11.58 3.21 18.87
C ARG A 32 12.98 3.77 18.83
N SER A 33 13.07 5.08 19.06
CA SER A 33 14.36 5.77 19.22
C SER A 33 15.33 5.51 18.06
N LEU A 34 14.81 5.60 16.83
CA LEU A 34 15.66 5.65 15.65
C LEU A 34 15.94 7.10 15.28
N TYR A 35 17.12 7.39 14.75
CA TYR A 35 17.57 8.76 14.50
C TYR A 35 17.94 8.96 13.03
N ILE A 36 17.20 9.80 12.34
CA ILE A 36 17.55 10.26 10.99
C ILE A 36 18.62 11.33 11.12
N ARG A 37 19.79 11.11 10.54
CA ARG A 37 20.88 12.08 10.53
C ARG A 37 20.89 12.83 9.19
N ARG A 38 20.41 14.08 9.20
CA ARG A 38 20.28 14.90 7.97
C ARG A 38 21.58 15.54 7.54
N THR A 39 22.52 15.72 8.46
CA THR A 39 23.82 16.34 8.20
C THR A 39 24.97 15.44 8.65
N GLY A 40 26.10 15.52 7.96
CA GLY A 40 27.31 14.79 8.31
C GLY A 40 27.56 13.58 7.39
N PRO A 41 28.45 12.66 7.79
CA PRO A 41 28.88 11.56 6.93
C PRO A 41 27.73 10.66 6.50
N GLY A 42 27.66 10.39 5.19
CA GLY A 42 26.66 9.50 4.59
C GLY A 42 25.29 10.14 4.34
N SER A 43 25.05 11.36 4.79
CA SER A 43 23.85 12.14 4.46
C SER A 43 24.02 12.81 3.10
N ARG A 44 23.03 12.67 2.22
CA ARG A 44 23.04 13.25 0.87
C ARG A 44 21.72 13.95 0.63
N GLU A 45 21.78 15.16 0.10
CA GLU A 45 20.59 15.90 -0.30
C GLU A 45 20.89 16.78 -1.51
N MET A 46 19.97 16.79 -2.46
CA MET A 46 19.95 17.71 -3.59
C MET A 46 18.77 18.66 -3.41
N THR A 47 19.03 19.96 -3.53
CA THR A 47 17.98 20.98 -3.56
C THR A 47 17.66 21.33 -5.00
N VAL A 48 16.37 21.36 -5.33
CA VAL A 48 15.85 21.96 -6.56
C VAL A 48 15.02 23.16 -6.16
N ASP A 49 15.43 24.34 -6.63
CA ASP A 49 14.77 25.58 -6.26
C ASP A 49 13.33 25.63 -6.76
N GLY A 50 12.49 26.22 -5.92
CA GLY A 50 11.10 26.53 -6.24
C GLY A 50 10.95 27.91 -6.84
N ARG A 51 9.71 28.34 -7.01
CA ARG A 51 9.40 29.73 -7.38
C ARG A 51 9.99 30.68 -6.33
N PRO A 52 10.72 31.73 -6.72
CA PRO A 52 11.40 32.62 -5.76
C PRO A 52 10.47 33.31 -4.74
N SER A 53 9.26 33.70 -5.16
CA SER A 53 8.34 34.52 -4.35
C SER A 53 7.76 33.79 -3.14
N ASP A 54 7.48 32.49 -3.26
CA ASP A 54 6.71 31.72 -2.28
C ASP A 54 7.32 30.32 -2.03
N GLN A 55 8.45 30.01 -2.67
CA GLN A 55 9.12 28.70 -2.64
C GLN A 55 8.27 27.54 -3.18
N LEU A 56 7.16 27.84 -3.87
CA LEU A 56 6.28 26.82 -4.44
C LEU A 56 7.06 25.93 -5.41
N GLY A 57 6.93 24.63 -5.24
CA GLY A 57 7.62 23.63 -6.05
C GLY A 57 9.08 23.39 -5.66
N ARG A 58 9.59 24.02 -4.60
CA ARG A 58 10.92 23.70 -4.05
C ARG A 58 10.94 22.24 -3.62
N ARG A 59 12.02 21.53 -3.96
CA ARG A 59 12.17 20.10 -3.69
C ARG A 59 13.51 19.79 -3.03
N PHE A 60 13.47 18.87 -2.09
CA PHE A 60 14.65 18.25 -1.51
C PHE A 60 14.61 16.76 -1.83
N VAL A 61 15.60 16.29 -2.59
CA VAL A 61 15.78 14.85 -2.87
C VAL A 61 16.82 14.35 -1.91
N SER A 62 16.41 13.50 -0.98
CA SER A 62 17.19 13.16 0.20
C SER A 62 17.48 11.67 0.27
N ASP A 63 18.69 11.34 0.73
CA ASP A 63 19.16 10.00 1.07
C ASP A 63 19.94 10.10 2.40
N PHE A 64 19.23 9.84 3.51
CA PHE A 64 19.75 10.05 4.87
C PHE A 64 19.91 8.73 5.64
N PRO A 65 21.02 8.53 6.35
CA PRO A 65 21.18 7.38 7.23
C PRO A 65 20.26 7.48 8.46
N ILE A 66 19.75 6.32 8.88
CA ILE A 66 18.96 6.11 10.09
C ILE A 66 19.73 5.20 11.04
N TYR A 67 19.96 5.66 12.26
CA TYR A 67 20.71 4.96 13.30
C TYR A 67 19.81 4.46 14.43
N ASP A 68 20.24 3.42 15.14
CA ASP A 68 19.57 2.86 16.33
C ASP A 68 19.89 3.57 17.65
N GLY A 69 20.65 4.68 17.59
CA GLY A 69 21.07 5.44 18.75
C GLY A 69 21.66 6.79 18.38
N ARG A 70 22.13 7.52 19.40
CA ARG A 70 22.79 8.82 19.27
C ARG A 70 24.32 8.67 19.27
N GLY A 71 25.03 9.69 18.79
CA GLY A 71 26.49 9.73 18.82
C GLY A 71 27.20 8.87 17.78
N SER A 72 28.51 8.73 17.96
CA SER A 72 29.42 8.04 17.03
C SER A 72 29.38 6.51 17.13
N GLY A 73 28.91 5.94 18.24
CA GLY A 73 28.78 4.49 18.44
C GLY A 73 27.49 3.89 17.90
N ALA A 74 26.57 4.71 17.39
CA ALA A 74 25.29 4.24 16.88
C ALA A 74 25.44 3.47 15.57
N ARG A 75 24.63 2.42 15.38
CA ARG A 75 24.71 1.56 14.20
C ARG A 75 23.72 1.97 13.14
N LEU A 76 24.17 2.00 11.88
CA LEU A 76 23.30 2.21 10.73
C LEU A 76 22.34 1.04 10.61
N VAL A 77 21.03 1.31 10.65
CA VAL A 77 19.99 0.27 10.56
C VAL A 77 19.09 0.42 9.35
N ALA A 78 18.98 1.63 8.80
CA ALA A 78 18.17 1.91 7.62
C ALA A 78 18.63 3.20 6.93
N ARG A 79 18.02 3.52 5.79
CA ARG A 79 18.13 4.81 5.11
C ARG A 79 16.75 5.37 4.80
N LEU A 80 16.59 6.67 4.96
CA LEU A 80 15.43 7.44 4.50
C LEU A 80 15.72 7.94 3.09
N GLN A 81 14.88 7.59 2.13
CA GLN A 81 15.07 7.95 0.72
C GLN A 81 13.78 8.50 0.12
N GLY A 82 13.85 9.67 -0.51
CA GLY A 82 12.69 10.21 -1.21
C GLY A 82 12.74 11.70 -1.42
N VAL A 83 11.57 12.31 -1.54
CA VAL A 83 11.43 13.72 -1.88
C VAL A 83 10.57 14.45 -0.85
N THR A 84 11.02 15.64 -0.44
CA THR A 84 10.18 16.64 0.23
C THR A 84 9.83 17.74 -0.77
N VAL A 85 8.56 18.11 -0.89
CA VAL A 85 8.05 19.12 -1.84
C VAL A 85 7.31 20.23 -1.09
N GLN A 86 7.63 21.47 -1.40
CA GLN A 86 6.93 22.65 -0.89
C GLN A 86 5.73 22.97 -1.80
N ILE A 87 4.51 22.76 -1.32
CA ILE A 87 3.26 23.08 -2.04
C ILE A 87 2.44 24.15 -1.30
N GLY A 88 2.71 24.29 0.00
CA GLY A 88 2.18 25.28 0.94
C GLY A 88 2.69 24.88 2.33
N SER A 89 2.47 23.61 2.65
CA SER A 89 3.24 22.86 3.64
C SER A 89 4.31 21.98 2.96
N SER A 90 5.22 21.42 3.75
CA SER A 90 6.23 20.48 3.25
C SER A 90 5.66 19.06 3.21
N HIS A 91 5.37 18.56 2.01
CA HIS A 91 4.91 17.19 1.77
C HIS A 91 6.11 16.25 1.62
N GLN A 92 6.09 15.10 2.28
CA GLN A 92 7.19 14.15 2.31
C GLN A 92 6.74 12.82 1.74
N LEU A 93 7.30 12.46 0.58
CA LEU A 93 7.14 11.14 -0.03
C LEU A 93 8.46 10.40 0.10
N VAL A 94 8.58 9.62 1.17
CA VAL A 94 9.83 8.97 1.57
C VAL A 94 9.63 7.50 1.86
N SER A 95 10.65 6.71 1.58
CA SER A 95 10.74 5.29 1.92
C SER A 95 11.82 5.08 2.96
N ILE A 96 11.59 4.15 3.88
CA ILE A 96 12.62 3.66 4.80
C ILE A 96 13.13 2.32 4.25
N VAL A 97 14.41 2.26 3.89
CA VAL A 97 15.08 1.07 3.35
C VAL A 97 15.96 0.49 4.45
N PHE A 98 15.63 -0.69 4.96
CA PHE A 98 16.37 -1.30 6.06
C PHE A 98 17.67 -1.94 5.55
N GLU A 99 18.76 -1.79 6.33
CA GLU A 99 20.10 -2.27 5.97
C GLU A 99 20.65 -3.32 6.95
N ALA A 100 19.99 -3.52 8.09
CA ALA A 100 20.47 -4.38 9.16
C ALA A 100 19.69 -5.69 9.31
N GLU A 101 20.43 -6.76 9.61
CA GLU A 101 19.90 -8.06 10.04
C GLU A 101 18.83 -8.65 9.09
N ARG A 102 17.85 -9.36 9.68
CA ARG A 102 16.68 -9.95 9.02
C ARG A 102 15.81 -8.96 8.24
N LEU A 103 16.00 -7.65 8.42
CA LEU A 103 15.20 -6.62 7.77
C LEU A 103 15.90 -6.07 6.52
N LYS A 104 17.17 -6.39 6.29
CA LYS A 104 17.96 -5.87 5.17
C LYS A 104 17.22 -6.06 3.84
N GLY A 105 17.07 -4.96 3.09
CA GLY A 105 16.39 -4.91 1.80
C GLY A 105 14.85 -4.80 1.88
N SER A 106 14.25 -4.94 3.06
CA SER A 106 12.83 -4.64 3.25
C SER A 106 12.60 -3.12 3.30
N THR A 107 11.42 -2.68 2.87
CA THR A 107 11.08 -1.25 2.83
C THR A 107 9.75 -0.93 3.50
N LEU A 108 9.64 0.27 4.06
CA LEU A 108 8.37 0.91 4.41
C LEU A 108 8.14 2.08 3.45
N LEU A 109 6.94 2.20 2.91
CA LEU A 109 6.51 3.31 2.07
C LEU A 109 5.69 4.28 2.93
N THR A 110 6.09 5.55 2.93
CA THR A 110 5.56 6.52 3.88
C THR A 110 5.21 7.85 3.21
N ASN A 111 4.15 8.48 3.72
CA ASN A 111 3.73 9.81 3.29
C ASN A 111 3.39 10.65 4.51
N GLY A 112 3.78 11.91 4.50
CA GLY A 112 3.49 12.84 5.58
C GLY A 112 3.47 14.29 5.12
N VAL A 113 2.85 15.14 5.91
CA VAL A 113 2.86 16.60 5.71
C VAL A 113 3.36 17.22 6.99
N ILE A 114 4.41 18.04 6.90
CA ILE A 114 4.89 18.82 8.04
C ILE A 114 3.96 20.02 8.19
N THR A 115 3.16 20.05 9.27
CA THR A 115 2.31 21.17 9.66
C THR A 115 2.58 21.57 11.10
N ASP A 116 2.12 22.74 11.51
CA ASP A 116 2.12 23.13 12.93
C ASP A 116 1.25 22.12 13.71
N GLY A 117 1.91 21.23 14.47
CA GLY A 117 1.26 20.22 15.30
C GLY A 117 1.18 18.80 14.73
N SER A 118 1.67 18.52 13.51
CA SER A 118 1.76 17.16 12.98
C SER A 118 3.18 16.77 12.55
N ASP A 119 3.74 15.82 13.28
CA ASP A 119 5.02 15.16 13.00
C ASP A 119 4.82 13.67 12.63
N GLU A 120 3.61 13.27 12.22
CA GLU A 120 3.31 11.88 11.89
C GLU A 120 3.45 11.58 10.39
N TRP A 121 3.99 10.41 10.06
CA TRP A 121 3.93 9.85 8.71
C TRP A 121 3.04 8.61 8.71
N ALA A 122 2.15 8.52 7.72
CA ALA A 122 1.40 7.31 7.46
C ALA A 122 2.30 6.28 6.77
N ILE A 123 2.23 5.03 7.21
CA ILE A 123 2.74 3.87 6.47
C ILE A 123 1.56 3.33 5.66
N TYR A 124 1.68 3.35 4.34
CA TYR A 124 0.64 2.86 3.43
C TYR A 124 1.09 1.64 2.61
N GLY A 125 2.30 1.16 2.84
CA GLY A 125 2.81 -0.04 2.22
C GLY A 125 4.20 -0.41 2.71
N GLY A 126 4.68 -1.54 2.21
CA GLY A 126 6.04 -2.00 2.44
C GLY A 126 6.36 -3.21 1.57
N THR A 127 7.63 -3.60 1.58
CA THR A 127 8.15 -4.75 0.84
C THR A 127 8.97 -5.67 1.75
N GLY A 128 9.25 -6.88 1.29
CA GLY A 128 9.98 -7.88 2.07
C GLY A 128 9.18 -8.31 3.30
N VAL A 129 9.78 -8.19 4.49
CA VAL A 129 9.12 -8.51 5.77
C VAL A 129 7.90 -7.62 6.02
N PHE A 130 7.83 -6.44 5.41
CA PHE A 130 6.76 -5.47 5.56
C PHE A 130 5.75 -5.50 4.41
N ALA A 131 5.62 -6.63 3.70
CA ALA A 131 4.66 -6.75 2.62
C ALA A 131 3.24 -6.41 3.12
N MET A 132 2.55 -5.52 2.40
CA MET A 132 1.21 -5.03 2.75
C MET A 132 1.13 -4.29 4.10
N ALA A 133 2.24 -3.73 4.57
CA ALA A 133 2.27 -3.00 5.83
C ALA A 133 1.38 -1.75 5.81
N THR A 134 0.68 -1.52 6.92
CA THR A 134 0.05 -0.24 7.25
C THR A 134 0.56 0.22 8.62
N GLY A 135 0.34 1.49 8.97
CA GLY A 135 0.74 1.98 10.29
C GLY A 135 1.08 3.46 10.35
N VAL A 136 1.82 3.82 11.39
CA VAL A 136 2.16 5.22 11.70
C VAL A 136 3.59 5.33 12.22
N ILE A 137 4.26 6.40 11.80
CA ILE A 137 5.55 6.84 12.30
C ILE A 137 5.33 8.16 13.03
N ARG A 138 5.75 8.23 14.28
CA ARG A 138 5.81 9.47 15.06
C ARG A 138 7.22 9.99 15.02
N ARG A 139 7.39 11.18 14.45
CA ARG A 139 8.65 11.90 14.42
C ARG A 139 8.67 12.94 15.55
N ARG A 140 9.86 13.31 15.98
CA ARG A 140 10.12 14.49 16.79
C ARG A 140 11.36 15.17 16.23
N PHE A 141 11.24 16.45 15.89
CA PHE A 141 12.41 17.23 15.52
C PHE A 141 13.34 17.37 16.74
N VAL A 142 14.63 17.08 16.57
CA VAL A 142 15.63 17.27 17.62
C VAL A 142 16.63 18.32 17.15
N ALA A 143 16.38 19.56 17.59
CA ALA A 143 17.28 20.69 17.33
C ALA A 143 18.63 20.50 18.05
N GLY A 144 19.72 20.85 17.38
CA GLY A 144 20.99 21.20 18.03
C GLY A 144 21.60 20.11 18.92
N SER A 145 22.16 19.07 18.30
CA SER A 145 23.18 18.25 18.97
C SER A 145 24.50 18.32 18.20
N ASN A 146 25.61 18.04 18.89
CA ASN A 146 26.95 17.98 18.29
C ASN A 146 27.05 17.01 17.09
N ASP A 147 26.02 16.16 16.89
CA ASP A 147 25.88 15.18 15.81
C ASP A 147 25.15 15.73 14.56
N GLY A 148 24.76 17.01 14.57
CA GLY A 148 24.01 17.66 13.49
C GLY A 148 22.49 17.57 13.62
N ASN A 149 21.77 18.20 12.68
CA ASN A 149 20.31 18.23 12.68
C ASN A 149 19.75 16.82 12.50
N SER A 150 18.99 16.35 13.49
CA SER A 150 18.46 14.99 13.51
C SER A 150 16.97 14.99 13.80
N ASP A 151 16.22 14.13 13.09
CA ASP A 151 14.86 13.78 13.50
C ASP A 151 14.93 12.48 14.30
N GLU A 152 14.20 12.42 15.40
CA GLU A 152 13.95 11.17 16.12
C GLU A 152 12.63 10.55 15.65
N LEU A 153 12.68 9.30 15.23
CA LEU A 153 11.51 8.45 15.03
C LEU A 153 11.18 7.82 16.40
N THR A 154 10.32 8.49 17.16
CA THR A 154 10.00 8.12 18.55
C THR A 154 9.19 6.82 18.61
N SER A 155 8.35 6.56 17.61
CA SER A 155 7.62 5.32 17.46
C SER A 155 7.36 5.02 15.99
N ILE A 156 7.65 3.81 15.55
CA ILE A 156 7.22 3.26 14.26
C ILE A 156 6.35 2.05 14.58
N GLU A 157 5.05 2.17 14.34
CA GLU A 157 4.09 1.09 14.54
C GLU A 157 3.70 0.53 13.19
N VAL A 158 4.12 -0.71 12.91
CA VAL A 158 3.86 -1.37 11.63
C VAL A 158 2.93 -2.55 11.87
N PHE A 159 1.87 -2.61 11.08
CA PHE A 159 0.91 -3.71 11.06
C PHE A 159 1.05 -4.43 9.73
N CYS A 160 1.52 -5.66 9.76
CA CYS A 160 1.63 -6.51 8.58
C CYS A 160 0.57 -7.61 8.68
N PRO A 161 -0.19 -7.93 7.63
CA PRO A 161 -1.06 -9.10 7.64
C PRO A 161 -0.26 -10.36 7.98
N ALA A 162 -0.76 -11.17 8.91
CA ALA A 162 -0.19 -12.47 9.22
C ALA A 162 -0.52 -13.43 8.06
N PHE A 163 0.38 -13.53 7.08
CA PHE A 163 0.29 -14.57 6.06
C PHE A 163 0.76 -15.88 6.68
N GLY A 164 -0.19 -16.62 7.27
CA GLY A 164 -0.02 -18.00 7.74
C GLY A 164 1.37 -18.28 8.33
N SER A 165 1.64 -17.80 9.55
CA SER A 165 2.61 -18.52 10.37
C SER A 165 2.06 -19.93 10.51
N ALA A 166 2.73 -20.91 9.90
CA ALA A 166 2.36 -22.31 9.99
C ALA A 166 2.17 -22.64 11.48
N GLN A 167 0.90 -22.68 11.90
CA GLN A 167 0.54 -23.21 13.19
C GLN A 167 0.91 -24.69 13.12
N PRO A 168 1.76 -25.22 14.02
CA PRO A 168 2.04 -26.65 14.01
C PRO A 168 0.74 -27.36 14.42
N GLN A 169 0.00 -27.89 13.45
CA GLN A 169 -1.00 -28.91 13.68
C GLN A 169 -0.65 -30.18 12.91
N PRO A 170 -0.73 -31.35 13.58
CA PRO A 170 -0.39 -32.63 12.98
C PRO A 170 -1.47 -33.03 11.98
N ASN A 171 -1.04 -33.41 10.77
CA ASN A 171 -1.77 -34.17 9.75
C ASN A 171 -3.23 -33.76 9.48
N LYS A 172 -3.45 -32.96 8.42
CA LYS A 172 -4.54 -33.16 7.44
C LYS A 172 -4.40 -32.19 6.26
N GLN A 173 -4.41 -32.77 5.06
CA GLN A 173 -4.53 -32.19 3.72
C GLN A 173 -4.69 -30.66 3.64
N ASP A 174 -3.68 -30.00 3.06
CA ASP A 174 -3.54 -28.54 2.92
C ASP A 174 -4.76 -27.86 2.25
N SER A 175 -5.71 -27.41 3.06
CA SER A 175 -6.55 -26.28 2.69
C SER A 175 -5.74 -25.01 2.92
N VAL A 176 -5.07 -24.50 1.88
CA VAL A 176 -4.56 -23.12 1.91
C VAL A 176 -5.76 -22.24 2.30
N SER A 177 -5.71 -21.49 3.39
CA SER A 177 -6.77 -20.53 3.73
C SER A 177 -6.51 -19.24 2.93
N VAL A 178 -7.43 -18.83 2.06
CA VAL A 178 -7.36 -17.48 1.47
C VAL A 178 -7.74 -16.48 2.56
N THR A 179 -6.79 -15.67 3.01
CA THR A 179 -7.08 -14.55 3.92
C THR A 179 -7.74 -13.42 3.15
N ARG A 180 -9.01 -13.13 3.44
CA ARG A 180 -9.71 -11.95 2.91
C ARG A 180 -9.45 -10.75 3.80
N ILE A 181 -8.97 -9.66 3.22
CA ILE A 181 -8.73 -8.41 3.95
C ILE A 181 -9.99 -7.55 3.83
N GLY A 182 -11.01 -7.80 4.65
CA GLY A 182 -12.21 -6.95 4.81
C GLY A 182 -12.88 -6.45 3.52
N VAL A 183 -13.73 -5.44 3.65
CA VAL A 183 -14.24 -4.64 2.52
C VAL A 183 -13.44 -3.35 2.41
N TRP A 184 -13.20 -2.89 1.18
CA TRP A 184 -12.51 -1.63 0.90
C TRP A 184 -13.46 -0.68 0.18
N GLY A 185 -13.62 0.54 0.68
CA GLY A 185 -14.49 1.57 0.08
C GLY A 185 -15.18 2.47 1.10
N GLY A 186 -15.87 3.51 0.62
CA GLY A 186 -16.75 4.35 1.43
C GLY A 186 -18.13 3.73 1.63
N GLY A 187 -19.02 4.42 2.34
CA GLY A 187 -20.38 3.92 2.64
C GLY A 187 -21.37 3.87 1.46
N GLY A 188 -20.91 4.12 0.22
CA GLY A 188 -21.75 4.09 -0.99
C GLY A 188 -21.35 2.96 -1.95
N GLY A 189 -22.25 2.62 -2.89
CA GLY A 189 -22.04 1.57 -3.89
C GLY A 189 -22.50 0.17 -3.45
N SER A 190 -22.20 -0.84 -4.28
CA SER A 190 -22.52 -2.24 -3.99
C SER A 190 -21.22 -3.02 -3.75
N ALA A 191 -21.16 -3.76 -2.64
CA ALA A 191 -20.04 -4.65 -2.36
C ALA A 191 -19.89 -5.70 -3.46
N GLN A 192 -18.66 -5.93 -3.90
CA GLN A 192 -18.32 -6.91 -4.92
C GLN A 192 -17.36 -7.93 -4.31
N ASP A 193 -17.58 -9.21 -4.60
CA ASP A 193 -16.76 -10.31 -4.09
C ASP A 193 -16.57 -11.37 -5.16
N ILE A 194 -15.48 -12.13 -5.06
CA ILE A 194 -15.24 -13.32 -5.86
C ILE A 194 -15.72 -14.53 -5.07
N PRO A 195 -16.59 -15.39 -5.65
CA PRO A 195 -17.03 -16.60 -4.99
C PRO A 195 -15.86 -17.44 -4.48
N THR A 196 -15.94 -17.87 -3.22
CA THR A 196 -14.91 -18.67 -2.54
C THR A 196 -14.91 -20.14 -2.93
N THR A 197 -15.89 -20.61 -3.71
CA THR A 197 -15.93 -21.98 -4.24
C THR A 197 -14.74 -22.26 -5.17
N GLU A 198 -14.23 -21.23 -5.87
CA GLU A 198 -13.06 -21.31 -6.74
C GLU A 198 -12.14 -20.10 -6.47
N PRO A 199 -11.39 -20.12 -5.35
CA PRO A 199 -10.66 -18.95 -4.91
C PRO A 199 -9.60 -18.53 -5.93
N PRO A 200 -9.38 -17.22 -6.11
CA PRO A 200 -8.26 -16.74 -6.92
C PRO A 200 -6.93 -17.23 -6.34
N GLN A 201 -6.07 -17.77 -7.20
CA GLN A 201 -4.74 -18.28 -6.83
C GLN A 201 -3.62 -17.43 -7.42
N ARG A 202 -3.75 -16.98 -8.68
CA ARG A 202 -2.72 -16.18 -9.35
C ARG A 202 -3.33 -15.09 -10.21
N LEU A 203 -3.04 -13.84 -9.89
CA LEU A 203 -3.41 -12.68 -10.70
C LEU A 203 -2.58 -12.63 -12.00
N HIS A 204 -3.22 -12.33 -13.12
CA HIS A 204 -2.59 -12.19 -14.44
C HIS A 204 -2.65 -10.75 -14.96
N SER A 205 -3.77 -10.05 -14.74
CA SER A 205 -3.90 -8.66 -15.17
C SER A 205 -4.83 -7.89 -14.26
N ILE A 206 -4.61 -6.57 -14.17
CA ILE A 206 -5.57 -5.60 -13.66
C ILE A 206 -5.82 -4.58 -14.78
N THR A 207 -7.08 -4.35 -15.10
CA THR A 207 -7.56 -3.31 -15.99
C THR A 207 -8.25 -2.25 -15.15
N VAL A 208 -7.73 -1.03 -15.19
CA VAL A 208 -8.33 0.12 -14.52
C VAL A 208 -8.91 1.05 -15.59
N ARG A 209 -10.18 1.41 -15.45
CA ARG A 209 -10.88 2.39 -16.28
C ARG A 209 -11.08 3.66 -15.49
N THR A 210 -10.76 4.79 -16.11
CA THR A 210 -10.74 6.09 -15.45
C THR A 210 -11.34 7.19 -16.30
N GLY A 211 -12.05 8.10 -15.65
CA GLY A 211 -12.40 9.45 -16.10
C GLY A 211 -11.78 10.48 -15.15
N PHE A 212 -12.60 11.24 -14.42
CA PHE A 212 -12.14 12.10 -13.32
C PHE A 212 -11.67 11.32 -12.08
N ALA A 213 -12.13 10.08 -11.92
CA ALA A 213 -11.76 9.16 -10.85
C ALA A 213 -11.55 7.75 -11.43
N VAL A 214 -11.27 6.77 -10.56
CA VAL A 214 -11.33 5.35 -10.96
C VAL A 214 -12.79 4.97 -11.11
N ASP A 215 -13.21 4.66 -12.34
CA ASP A 215 -14.60 4.35 -12.66
C ASP A 215 -14.90 2.87 -12.46
N SER A 216 -13.97 2.00 -12.88
CA SER A 216 -14.08 0.57 -12.64
C SER A 216 -12.74 -0.16 -12.65
N ILE A 217 -12.72 -1.29 -11.95
CA ILE A 217 -11.60 -2.22 -11.94
C ILE A 217 -12.08 -3.58 -12.46
N GLU A 218 -11.26 -4.20 -13.29
CA GLU A 218 -11.41 -5.55 -13.82
C GLU A 218 -10.06 -6.27 -13.70
N PHE A 219 -10.07 -7.59 -13.55
CA PHE A 219 -8.85 -8.36 -13.46
C PHE A 219 -9.04 -9.78 -13.98
N THR A 220 -7.95 -10.37 -14.46
CA THR A 220 -7.90 -11.78 -14.84
C THR A 220 -6.98 -12.54 -13.90
N TYR A 221 -7.36 -13.76 -13.53
CA TYR A 221 -6.62 -14.60 -12.59
C TYR A 221 -6.78 -16.09 -12.93
N THR A 222 -5.92 -16.94 -12.38
CA THR A 222 -6.13 -18.40 -12.33
C THR A 222 -6.73 -18.76 -10.98
N ASP A 223 -7.83 -19.50 -10.99
CA ASP A 223 -8.45 -20.05 -9.78
C ASP A 223 -7.71 -21.31 -9.27
N ARG A 224 -8.12 -21.84 -8.12
CA ARG A 224 -7.55 -23.09 -7.57
C ARG A 224 -7.72 -24.32 -8.46
N GLY A 225 -8.73 -24.33 -9.33
CA GLY A 225 -8.93 -25.38 -10.32
C GLY A 225 -8.00 -25.25 -11.52
N GLY A 226 -7.11 -24.25 -11.54
CA GLY A 226 -6.21 -23.98 -12.65
C GLY A 226 -6.86 -23.24 -13.81
N GLN A 227 -8.14 -22.87 -13.70
CA GLN A 227 -8.88 -22.20 -14.78
C GLN A 227 -8.64 -20.70 -14.76
N ARG A 228 -8.49 -20.12 -15.95
CA ARG A 228 -8.40 -18.67 -16.09
C ARG A 228 -9.78 -18.05 -15.98
N ARG A 229 -9.93 -17.12 -15.04
CA ARG A 229 -11.15 -16.37 -14.74
C ARG A 229 -10.94 -14.89 -15.02
N THR A 230 -12.04 -14.22 -15.32
CA THR A 230 -12.15 -12.76 -15.34
C THR A 230 -13.16 -12.36 -14.29
N ALA A 231 -12.82 -11.41 -13.44
CA ALA A 231 -13.74 -10.80 -12.50
C ALA A 231 -13.63 -9.28 -12.58
N GLY A 232 -14.73 -8.59 -12.31
CA GLY A 232 -14.76 -7.13 -12.32
C GLY A 232 -15.68 -6.53 -13.37
N ARG A 233 -15.30 -5.31 -13.79
CA ARG A 233 -16.20 -4.19 -14.10
C ARG A 233 -16.99 -3.73 -12.88
N TRP A 234 -16.33 -3.81 -11.74
CA TRP A 234 -16.86 -3.37 -10.46
C TRP A 234 -16.74 -1.86 -10.35
N ALA A 235 -17.83 -1.22 -9.92
CA ALA A 235 -18.12 0.23 -9.89
C ALA A 235 -18.91 0.75 -11.12
N GLY A 236 -18.90 2.07 -11.37
CA GLY A 236 -19.89 2.77 -12.18
C GLY A 236 -19.84 2.47 -13.68
N VAL A 237 -21.01 2.54 -14.33
CA VAL A 237 -21.19 2.37 -15.78
C VAL A 237 -21.70 3.67 -16.41
N ASP A 238 -20.93 4.75 -16.33
CA ASP A 238 -20.88 5.80 -17.37
C ASP A 238 -19.97 6.97 -16.96
N LEU A 239 -19.16 7.48 -17.89
CA LEU A 239 -19.32 8.77 -18.58
C LEU A 239 -18.17 8.97 -19.59
N ALA A 240 -18.43 9.76 -20.62
CA ALA A 240 -17.61 9.97 -21.84
C ALA A 240 -16.08 10.14 -21.62
N GLU A 241 -15.32 9.65 -22.62
CA GLU A 241 -13.85 9.56 -22.67
C GLU A 241 -13.19 8.67 -21.61
N THR A 242 -13.42 7.36 -21.71
CA THR A 242 -12.75 6.37 -20.87
C THR A 242 -11.33 6.07 -21.38
N PHE A 243 -10.33 6.24 -20.51
CA PHE A 243 -8.99 5.71 -20.74
C PHE A 243 -8.90 4.31 -20.12
N GLU A 244 -8.48 3.32 -20.91
CA GLU A 244 -8.27 1.95 -20.44
C GLU A 244 -6.77 1.66 -20.32
N ARG A 245 -6.35 1.19 -19.14
CA ARG A 245 -4.98 0.74 -18.91
C ARG A 245 -4.97 -0.67 -18.32
N SER A 246 -4.35 -1.60 -19.04
CA SER A 246 -4.09 -2.97 -18.58
C SER A 246 -2.66 -3.09 -18.05
N ILE A 247 -2.52 -3.54 -16.81
CA ILE A 247 -1.24 -3.89 -16.18
C ILE A 247 -1.17 -5.41 -16.12
N LEU A 248 -0.13 -6.00 -16.74
CA LEU A 248 0.13 -7.43 -16.67
C LEU A 248 0.93 -7.76 -15.41
N ALA A 249 0.44 -8.71 -14.62
CA ALA A 249 1.16 -9.26 -13.50
C ALA A 249 2.27 -10.18 -14.04
N THR A 250 3.50 -9.69 -14.05
CA THR A 250 4.66 -10.53 -14.38
C THR A 250 5.02 -11.40 -13.18
N PRO A 251 5.36 -12.70 -13.39
CA PRO A 251 5.95 -13.49 -12.32
C PRO A 251 7.26 -12.81 -11.87
N ARG A 252 7.61 -12.95 -10.58
CA ARG A 252 8.96 -12.62 -10.09
C ARG A 252 9.97 -13.41 -10.92
N LEU A 253 10.56 -12.77 -11.92
CA LEU A 253 11.70 -13.30 -12.65
C LEU A 253 12.89 -13.24 -11.70
N SER A 254 13.37 -14.41 -11.29
CA SER A 254 14.73 -14.51 -10.75
C SER A 254 15.70 -14.14 -11.87
N GLY A 255 16.19 -12.90 -11.84
CA GLY A 255 17.30 -12.45 -12.66
C GLY A 255 16.96 -12.07 -14.11
N ARG A 256 17.39 -10.86 -14.47
CA ARG A 256 17.44 -10.20 -15.79
C ARG A 256 16.17 -9.47 -16.24
N SER A 257 16.31 -8.14 -16.21
CA SER A 257 15.43 -7.13 -16.80
C SER A 257 15.28 -7.34 -18.31
N GLN A 258 14.05 -7.36 -18.80
CA GLN A 258 13.74 -6.91 -20.15
C GLN A 258 12.68 -5.82 -20.05
N GLU A 259 13.04 -4.62 -20.52
CA GLU A 259 12.11 -3.52 -20.73
C GLU A 259 11.18 -3.86 -21.90
N HIS A 260 9.88 -3.70 -21.72
CA HIS A 260 8.92 -3.74 -22.82
C HIS A 260 8.26 -2.36 -22.97
N THR A 261 8.56 -1.70 -24.09
CA THR A 261 8.00 -0.41 -24.50
C THR A 261 6.50 -0.54 -24.79
N ALA A 262 5.65 0.20 -24.07
CA ALA A 262 4.23 0.32 -24.37
C ALA A 262 4.03 1.15 -25.65
N ARG A 263 3.32 0.61 -26.65
CA ARG A 263 2.90 1.37 -27.83
C ARG A 263 1.56 2.06 -27.55
N LEU A 264 1.53 3.39 -27.65
CA LEU A 264 0.28 4.14 -27.74
C LEU A 264 -0.42 3.81 -29.07
N LYS A 265 -1.69 3.42 -29.00
CA LYS A 265 -2.57 3.39 -30.18
C LYS A 265 -3.34 4.71 -30.18
N ALA A 266 -3.13 5.54 -31.21
CA ALA A 266 -3.86 6.79 -31.36
C ALA A 266 -5.37 6.51 -31.59
N PRO A 267 -6.26 7.41 -31.13
CA PRO A 267 -7.70 7.26 -31.33
C PRO A 267 -8.08 7.39 -32.82
N PRO A 268 -9.18 6.75 -33.26
CA PRO A 268 -9.68 6.88 -34.63
C PRO A 268 -10.17 8.31 -34.90
N ARG A 269 -9.95 8.76 -36.15
CA ARG A 269 -10.34 10.09 -36.65
C ARG A 269 -11.84 10.26 -36.75
#